data_AF-A0A398B7U8-F1
#
_entry.id   AF-A0A398B7U8-F1
#
_cell.length_a   1.000
_cell.length_b   1.000
_cell.length_c   1.000
_cell.angle_alpha   90.00
_cell.angle_beta   90.00
_cell.angle_gamma   90.00
#
_symmetry.space_group_name_H-M   'P 1'
#
loop_
_entity.id
_entity.type
_entity.pdbx_description
1 polymer ?
#
loop_
_entity_poly.entity_id
_entity_poly.type
_entity_poly.pdbx_seq_one_letter_code
_entity_poly.pdbx_strand_id
1 'polypeptide(L)' 'MKVLSLKELEYRIDAVRTRMIVVGKLKGLGHPDTIKSSQELDVLLNEYQKIKAK' A
#
# COMPACT_ATOMS: atom_id res chain seq x y z
N MET A 1 14.32 10.21 9.67
CA MET A 1 13.21 9.40 9.13
C MET A 1 12.02 9.53 10.08
N LYS A 2 10.86 9.96 9.59
CA LYS A 2 9.66 10.07 10.43
C LYS A 2 9.04 8.68 10.52
N VAL A 3 9.11 8.06 11.71
CA VAL A 3 8.44 6.77 11.96
C VAL A 3 6.95 7.06 11.92
N LEU A 4 6.22 6.44 11.00
CA LEU A 4 4.76 6.49 10.97
C LEU A 4 4.24 5.76 12.20
N SER A 5 3.25 6.32 12.89
CA SER A 5 2.49 5.57 13.87
C SER A 5 1.78 4.40 13.20
N LEU A 6 1.49 3.34 13.96
CA LEU A 6 0.79 2.17 13.45
C LEU A 6 -0.54 2.55 12.76
N LYS A 7 -1.27 3.52 13.34
CA LYS A 7 -2.52 4.06 12.78
C LYS A 7 -2.32 4.76 11.44
N GLU A 8 -1.29 5.58 11.30
CA GLU A 8 -0.97 6.24 10.04
C GLU A 8 -0.58 5.22 8.96
N LEU A 9 0.14 4.17 9.35
CA LEU A 9 0.52 3.10 8.45
C LEU A 9 -0.69 2.30 7.97
N GLU A 10 -1.60 1.92 8.88
CA GLU A 10 -2.87 1.25 8.55
C GLU A 10 -3.73 2.10 7.61
N TYR A 11 -3.85 3.40 7.88
CA TYR A 11 -4.57 4.33 7.00
C TYR A 11 -3.96 4.38 5.59
N ARG A 12 -2.63 4.48 5.48
CA ARG A 12 -1.94 4.49 4.18
C ARG A 12 -2.11 3.18 3.42
N ILE A 13 -2.03 2.05 4.12
CA ILE A 13 -2.27 0.72 3.52
C ILE A 13 -3.66 0.68 2.90
N ASP A 14 -4.69 1.15 3.61
CA ASP A 14 -6.06 1.12 3.11
C ASP A 14 -6.28 2.07 1.93
N ALA A 15 -5.70 3.27 2.00
CA ALA A 15 -5.76 4.24 0.90
C ALA A 15 -5.10 3.70 -0.38
N VAL A 16 -3.89 3.13 -0.27
CA VAL A 16 -3.16 2.57 -1.42
C VAL A 16 -3.87 1.32 -1.96
N ARG A 17 -4.39 0.46 -1.09
CA ARG A 17 -5.20 -0.71 -1.50
C ARG A 17 -6.42 -0.28 -2.30
N THR A 18 -7.18 0.70 -1.80
CA THR A 18 -8.36 1.24 -2.48
C THR A 18 -7.99 1.79 -3.86
N ARG A 19 -6.91 2.58 -3.94
CA ARG A 19 -6.40 3.10 -5.21
C ARG A 19 -6.02 1.98 -6.18
N MET A 20 -5.26 0.97 -5.73
CA MET A 20 -4.85 -0.17 -6.55
C MET A 20 -6.06 -0.90 -7.13
N ILE A 21 -7.10 -1.14 -6.33
CA ILE A 21 -8.34 -1.80 -6.79
C ILE A 21 -9.04 -0.94 -7.84
N VAL A 22 -9.20 0.36 -7.60
CA VAL A 22 -9.85 1.28 -8.55
C VAL A 22 -9.08 1.34 -9.86
N VAL A 23 -7.77 1.53 -9.82
CA VAL A 23 -6.93 1.61 -11.03
C VAL A 23 -6.89 0.25 -11.73
N GLY A 24 -6.82 -0.86 -10.99
CA GLY A 24 -6.88 -2.21 -11.56
C GLY A 24 -8.20 -2.51 -12.27
N LYS A 25 -9.33 -2.02 -11.74
CA LYS A 25 -10.65 -2.11 -12.40
C LYS A 25 -10.75 -1.22 -13.65
N LEU A 26 -10.17 -0.02 -13.61
CA LEU A 26 -10.29 0.96 -14.70
C LEU A 26 -9.29 0.73 -15.84
N LYS A 27 -8.06 0.32 -15.52
CA LYS A 27 -6.93 0.25 -16.46
C LYS A 27 -6.38 -1.16 -16.65
N GLY A 28 -6.81 -2.11 -15.83
CA GLY A 28 -6.28 -3.48 -15.81
C GLY A 28 -5.12 -3.66 -14.82
N LEU A 29 -4.87 -4.92 -14.45
CA LEU A 29 -3.84 -5.28 -13.47
C LEU A 29 -2.41 -5.10 -13.99
N GLY A 30 -2.19 -5.27 -15.30
CA GLY A 30 -0.89 -5.07 -15.93
C GLY A 30 -0.55 -3.61 -16.24
N HIS A 31 -1.46 -2.67 -15.96
CA HIS A 31 -1.20 -1.25 -16.22
C HIS A 31 -0.11 -0.72 -15.27
N PRO A 32 0.85 0.11 -15.74
CA PRO A 32 1.94 0.62 -14.91
C PRO A 32 1.49 1.28 -13.61
N ASP A 33 0.38 2.03 -13.64
CA ASP A 33 -0.20 2.64 -12.43
C ASP A 33 -0.68 1.59 -11.40
N THR A 34 -1.26 0.48 -11.85
CA THR A 34 -1.73 -0.59 -10.95
C THR A 34 -0.53 -1.30 -10.33
N ILE A 35 0.49 -1.59 -11.15
CA ILE A 35 1.76 -2.18 -10.68
C ILE A 35 2.44 -1.26 -9.66
N LYS A 36 2.50 0.04 -9.94
CA LYS A 36 3.09 1.02 -9.02
C LYS A 36 2.35 1.06 -7.68
N SER A 37 1.01 1.05 -7.69
CA SER A 37 0.24 0.98 -6.44
C SER A 37 0.42 -0.35 -5.71
N SER A 38 0.61 -1.47 -6.41
CA SER A 38 0.94 -2.77 -5.79
C SER A 38 2.30 -2.71 -5.09
N GLN A 39 3.33 -2.17 -5.74
CA GLN A 39 4.66 -2.03 -5.16
C GLN A 39 4.66 -1.10 -3.94
N GLU A 40 3.91 -0.01 -3.98
CA GLU A 40 3.73 0.88 -2.83
C GLU A 40 3.03 0.16 -1.67
N LEU A 41 2.00 -0.64 -1.97
CA LEU A 41 1.30 -1.44 -0.97
C LEU A 41 2.22 -2.47 -0.30
N ASP A 42 3.08 -3.14 -1.08
CA ASP A 42 4.04 -4.13 -0.57
C ASP A 42 5.03 -3.49 0.41
N VAL A 43 5.54 -2.29 0.12
CA VAL A 43 6.44 -1.56 1.03
C VAL A 43 5.74 -1.27 2.36
N LEU A 44 4.50 -0.78 2.32
CA LEU A 44 3.74 -0.45 3.52
C LEU A 44 3.40 -1.70 4.36
N LEU A 45 3.05 -2.81 3.70
CA LEU A 45 2.79 -4.08 4.37
C LEU A 45 4.05 -4.64 5.04
N ASN A 46 5.21 -4.53 4.38
CA ASN A 46 6.49 -4.92 4.97
C ASN A 46 6.85 -4.06 6.19
N GLU A 47 6.60 -2.75 6.14
CA GLU A 47 6.76 -1.88 7.31
C GLU A 47 5.81 -2.28 8.45
N TYR A 48 4.56 -2.59 8.12
CA TYR A 48 3.55 -2.99 9.11
C TYR A 48 3.94 -4.28 9.81
N GLN A 49 4.38 -5.28 9.05
CA GLN A 49 4.87 -6.55 9.59
C GLN A 49 6.07 -6.35 10.53
N LYS A 50 7.02 -5.47 10.18
CA LYS A 50 8.17 -5.15 11.05
C LYS A 50 7.76 -4.52 12.38
N ILE A 51 6.69 -3.72 12.39
CA ILE A 51 6.17 -3.11 13.62
C ILE A 51 5.38 -4.13 14.45
N LYS A 52 4.57 -4.98 13.80
CA LYS A 52 3.75 -6.03 14.46
C LYS A 52 4.55 -7.24 14.96
N ALA A 53 5.70 -7.53 14.37
CA ALA A 53 6.58 -8.62 14.76
C ALA A 53 7.52 -8.26 15.93
N LYS A 54 7.47 -7.03 16.41
CA LYS A 54 8.07 -6.60 17.68
C LYS A 54 7.05 -6.72 18.80
#